data_AF-A0A838PYX7-F1
#
_entry.id   AF-A0A838PYX7-F1
#
_cell.length_a   1.000
_cell.length_b   1.000
_cell.length_c   1.000
_cell.angle_alpha   90.00
_cell.angle_beta   90.00
_cell.angle_gamma   90.00
#
_symmetry.space_group_name_H-M   'P 1'
#
loop_
_entity.id
_entity.type
_entity.pdbx_description
1 polymer ?
#
loop_
_entity_poly.entity_id
_entity_poly.type
_entity_poly.pdbx_seq_one_letter_code
_entity_poly.pdbx_strand_id
1 'polypeptide(L)'
;MATEQRVCDGALLRLEIGEAHWAEQLPPVPLGCRVSVSFADAGDAAEHGDALGLLGYRVVAAQPDKAMAGTADILVNQQVIDRHPAYWRSLVVLATRAYSLALGPAVSMLGDVLSAHTGAMVVRSRSARAPRA
;
A
#
# COMPACT_ATOMS: atom_id res chain seq x y z
N MET A 1 -4.20 -27.65 -6.12
CA MET A 1 -2.99 -26.89 -6.47
C MET A 1 -2.95 -25.64 -5.61
N ALA A 2 -2.09 -25.62 -4.59
CA ALA A 2 -1.95 -24.44 -3.73
C ALA A 2 -1.12 -23.41 -4.50
N THR A 3 -1.74 -22.28 -4.83
CA THR A 3 -1.05 -21.11 -5.37
C THR A 3 -0.01 -20.70 -4.32
N GLU A 4 1.27 -20.78 -4.63
CA GLU A 4 2.34 -20.25 -3.77
C GLU A 4 2.06 -18.76 -3.58
N GLN A 5 1.46 -18.44 -2.43
CA GLN A 5 1.23 -17.09 -1.99
C GLN A 5 2.62 -16.53 -1.72
N ARG A 6 3.18 -15.78 -2.68
CA ARG A 6 4.44 -15.06 -2.48
C ARG A 6 4.23 -14.20 -1.25
N VAL A 7 4.81 -14.62 -0.13
CA VAL A 7 4.74 -13.91 1.15
C VAL A 7 5.27 -12.52 0.87
N CYS A 8 4.40 -11.53 0.96
CA CYS A 8 4.81 -10.14 0.88
C CYS A 8 5.68 -9.88 2.11
N ASP A 9 6.99 -9.74 1.91
CA ASP A 9 7.89 -9.37 2.99
C ASP A 9 7.80 -7.86 3.25
N GLY A 10 7.59 -7.47 4.51
CA GLY A 10 7.38 -6.08 4.92
C GLY A 10 6.24 -5.89 5.92
N ALA A 11 5.54 -4.76 5.80
CA ALA A 11 4.49 -4.37 6.73
C ALA A 11 3.29 -3.70 6.04
N LEU A 12 2.10 -3.95 6.58
CA LEU A 12 0.88 -3.21 6.27
C LEU A 12 0.58 -2.25 7.42
N LEU A 13 0.43 -0.98 7.12
CA LEU A 13 0.03 0.04 8.07
C LEU A 13 -1.41 0.44 7.79
N ARG A 14 -2.22 0.58 8.83
CA ARG A 14 -3.55 1.16 8.76
C ARG A 14 -3.57 2.54 9.37
N LEU A 15 -4.18 3.48 8.66
CA LEU A 15 -4.30 4.88 9.05
C LEU A 15 -5.78 5.29 9.01
N GLU A 16 -6.18 6.16 9.93
CA GLU A 16 -7.49 6.82 9.89
C GLU A 16 -7.41 8.07 9.01
N ILE A 17 -8.41 8.23 8.15
CA ILE A 17 -8.60 9.40 7.30
C ILE A 17 -9.45 10.38 8.10
N GLY A 18 -8.78 11.25 8.84
CA GLY A 18 -9.45 12.15 9.79
C GLY A 18 -9.95 13.46 9.18
N GLU A 19 -9.13 14.11 8.34
CA GLU A 19 -9.37 15.46 7.84
C GLU A 19 -9.01 15.57 6.34
N ALA A 20 -9.57 16.57 5.65
CA ALA A 20 -9.43 16.77 4.20
C ALA A 20 -7.96 16.83 3.69
N HIS A 21 -7.02 17.22 4.56
CA HIS A 21 -5.60 17.33 4.24
C HIS A 21 -4.75 16.18 4.80
N TRP A 22 -5.37 15.07 5.21
CA TRP A 22 -4.67 13.90 5.76
C TRP A 22 -3.52 13.41 4.86
N ALA A 23 -3.73 13.37 3.54
CA ALA A 23 -2.72 12.91 2.60
C ALA A 23 -1.44 13.77 2.62
N GLU A 24 -1.54 15.06 2.95
CA GLU A 24 -0.41 15.98 3.03
C GLU A 24 0.48 15.74 4.25
N GLN A 25 -0.04 15.03 5.27
CA GLN A 25 0.71 14.68 6.47
C GLN A 25 1.66 13.49 6.23
N LEU A 26 1.48 12.76 5.12
CA LEU A 26 2.31 11.62 4.80
C LEU A 26 3.68 12.04 4.29
N PRO A 27 4.77 11.36 4.71
CA PRO A 27 6.08 11.60 4.14
C PRO A 27 6.11 11.20 2.66
N PRO A 28 6.88 11.89 1.80
CA PRO A 28 7.06 11.49 0.41
C PRO A 28 7.77 10.13 0.33
N VAL A 29 7.37 9.30 -0.62
CA VAL A 29 7.98 7.99 -0.88
C VAL A 29 9.43 8.20 -1.35
N PRO A 30 10.41 7.50 -0.75
CA PRO A 30 11.80 7.59 -1.20
C PRO A 30 11.95 7.23 -2.69
N LEU A 31 12.81 7.96 -3.40
CA LEU A 31 13.02 7.76 -4.83
C LEU A 31 13.39 6.30 -5.16
N GLY A 32 12.77 5.77 -6.22
CA GLY A 32 12.99 4.39 -6.67
C GLY A 32 12.31 3.32 -5.82
N CYS A 33 11.63 3.69 -4.73
CA CYS A 33 10.87 2.77 -3.91
C CYS A 33 9.43 2.61 -4.42
N ARG A 34 8.79 1.52 -3.99
CA ARG A 34 7.38 1.24 -4.29
C ARG A 34 6.63 1.04 -2.99
N VAL A 35 5.72 1.97 -2.72
CA VAL A 35 4.79 1.93 -1.60
C VAL A 35 3.40 2.12 -2.18
N SER A 36 2.45 1.30 -1.76
CA SER A 36 1.10 1.33 -2.30
C SER A 36 0.08 1.58 -1.21
N VAL A 37 -1.01 2.25 -1.57
CA VAL A 37 -2.10 2.63 -0.66
C VAL A 37 -3.41 2.10 -1.23
N SER A 38 -4.21 1.43 -0.40
CA SER A 38 -5.60 1.09 -0.71
C SER A 38 -6.53 1.80 0.26
N PHE A 39 -7.74 2.06 -0.19
CA PHE A 39 -8.78 2.69 0.62
C PHE A 39 -9.92 1.71 0.87
N ALA A 40 -10.57 1.85 2.02
CA ALA A 40 -11.81 1.13 2.30
C ALA A 40 -13.02 1.72 1.56
N ASP A 41 -12.92 2.96 1.07
CA ASP A 41 -13.97 3.66 0.32
C ASP A 41 -13.42 4.27 -0.99
N ALA A 42 -14.26 4.26 -2.05
CA ALA A 42 -13.87 4.77 -3.36
C ALA A 42 -13.90 6.30 -3.42
N GLY A 43 -14.71 6.96 -2.59
CA GLY A 43 -14.72 8.41 -2.40
C GLY A 43 -13.40 8.90 -1.83
N ASP A 44 -12.90 8.25 -0.77
CA ASP A 44 -11.60 8.58 -0.17
C ASP A 44 -10.46 8.43 -1.20
N ALA A 45 -10.51 7.38 -2.03
CA ALA A 45 -9.52 7.17 -3.10
C ALA A 45 -9.58 8.27 -4.17
N ALA A 46 -10.77 8.75 -4.50
CA ALA A 46 -10.96 9.83 -5.48
C ALA A 46 -10.55 11.20 -4.92
N GLU A 47 -10.81 11.45 -3.63
CA GLU A 47 -10.47 12.70 -2.95
C GLU A 47 -8.96 12.85 -2.74
N HIS A 48 -8.30 11.79 -2.27
CA HIS A 48 -6.90 11.86 -1.84
C HIS A 48 -5.89 11.28 -2.85
N GLY A 49 -6.37 10.60 -3.89
CA GLY A 49 -5.51 9.81 -4.76
C GLY A 49 -4.45 10.62 -5.52
N ASP A 50 -4.82 11.81 -5.99
CA ASP A 50 -3.89 12.68 -6.71
C ASP A 50 -2.78 13.23 -5.80
N ALA A 51 -3.15 13.66 -4.58
CA ALA A 51 -2.19 14.13 -3.58
C ALA A 51 -1.18 13.03 -3.20
N LEU A 52 -1.67 11.80 -3.00
CA LEU A 52 -0.81 10.63 -2.76
C LEU A 52 0.11 10.33 -3.96
N GLY A 53 -0.40 10.48 -5.18
CA GLY A 53 0.38 10.33 -6.40
C GLY A 53 1.55 11.31 -6.48
N LEU A 54 1.33 12.58 -6.08
CA LEU A 54 2.39 13.60 -6.01
C LEU A 54 3.47 13.25 -4.99
N LEU A 55 3.10 12.58 -3.90
CA LEU A 55 4.04 12.08 -2.89
C LEU A 55 4.74 10.77 -3.30
N GLY A 56 4.43 10.22 -4.48
CA GLY A 56 5.05 9.00 -5.01
C GLY A 56 4.41 7.69 -4.55
N TYR A 57 3.28 7.76 -3.85
CA TYR A 57 2.50 6.57 -3.50
C TYR A 57 1.76 6.04 -4.71
N ARG A 58 1.59 4.72 -4.75
CA ARG A 58 0.74 4.07 -5.75
C ARG A 58 -0.61 3.73 -5.13
N VAL A 59 -1.65 4.47 -5.52
CA VAL A 59 -3.03 4.14 -5.16
C VAL A 59 -3.45 2.87 -5.90
N VAL A 60 -3.92 1.87 -5.16
CA VAL A 60 -4.46 0.61 -5.67
C VAL A 60 -5.95 0.53 -5.37
N ALA A 61 -6.68 -0.26 -6.16
CA ALA A 61 -8.14 -0.29 -6.12
C ALA A 61 -8.66 -0.53 -4.70
N ALA A 62 -9.67 0.26 -4.32
CA ALA A 62 -10.35 0.17 -3.04
C ALA A 62 -10.96 -1.21 -2.84
N GLN A 63 -10.82 -1.76 -1.64
CA GLN A 63 -11.63 -2.89 -1.22
C GLN A 63 -12.75 -2.35 -0.34
N PRO A 64 -13.99 -2.30 -0.85
CA PRO A 64 -15.09 -1.77 -0.09
C PRO A 64 -15.36 -2.65 1.12
N ASP A 65 -14.92 -2.20 2.29
CA ASP A 65 -15.31 -2.73 3.59
C ASP A 65 -15.91 -1.60 4.41
N LYS A 66 -17.24 -1.61 4.55
CA LYS A 66 -17.98 -0.58 5.29
C LYS A 66 -17.58 -0.52 6.77
N ALA A 67 -17.08 -1.60 7.35
CA ALA A 67 -16.59 -1.60 8.73
C ALA A 67 -15.27 -0.83 8.89
N MET A 68 -14.61 -0.54 7.76
CA MET A 68 -13.30 0.11 7.68
C MET A 68 -13.36 1.47 6.98
N ALA A 69 -14.57 1.99 6.72
CA ALA A 69 -14.74 3.31 6.09
C ALA A 69 -13.95 4.40 6.82
N GLY A 70 -13.35 5.32 6.07
CA GLY A 70 -12.45 6.34 6.63
C GLY A 70 -11.09 5.79 7.04
N THR A 71 -10.63 4.69 6.43
CA THR A 71 -9.27 4.19 6.63
C THR A 71 -8.53 3.93 5.33
N ALA A 72 -7.20 4.10 5.40
CA ALA A 72 -6.26 3.77 4.34
C ALA A 72 -5.26 2.73 4.82
N ASP A 73 -4.97 1.75 3.97
CA ASP A 73 -3.97 0.72 4.20
C ASP A 73 -2.76 0.98 3.30
N ILE A 74 -1.57 1.12 3.91
CA ILE A 74 -0.29 1.37 3.25
C ILE A 74 0.57 0.11 3.34
N LEU A 75 0.91 -0.46 2.18
CA LEU A 75 1.85 -1.57 2.09
C LEU A 75 3.27 -1.06 1.82
N VAL A 76 4.18 -1.35 2.74
CA VAL A 76 5.60 -1.04 2.66
C VAL A 76 6.40 -2.34 2.59
N ASN A 77 7.25 -2.48 1.57
CA ASN A 77 8.10 -3.67 1.45
C ASN A 77 9.27 -3.64 2.46
N GLN A 78 9.82 -4.81 2.77
CA GLN A 78 10.93 -4.91 3.73
C GLN A 78 12.17 -4.10 3.31
N GLN A 79 12.47 -4.06 2.01
CA GLN A 79 13.59 -3.29 1.48
C GLN A 79 13.51 -1.79 1.81
N VAL A 80 12.31 -1.20 1.78
CA VAL A 80 12.09 0.21 2.15
C VAL A 80 12.27 0.40 3.65
N ILE A 81 11.74 -0.53 4.47
CA ILE A 81 11.89 -0.50 5.93
C ILE A 81 13.38 -0.51 6.31
N ASP A 82 14.16 -1.39 5.70
CA ASP A 82 15.59 -1.55 6.01
C ASP A 82 16.43 -0.36 5.52
N ARG A 83 16.17 0.14 4.31
CA ARG A 83 16.98 1.20 3.68
C ARG A 83 16.59 2.61 4.10
N HIS A 84 15.34 2.82 4.52
CA HIS A 84 14.79 4.13 4.85
C HIS A 84 14.12 4.13 6.23
N PRO A 85 14.87 3.88 7.33
CA PRO A 85 14.30 3.76 8.66
C PRO A 85 13.64 5.06 9.16
N ALA A 86 14.09 6.23 8.71
CA ALA A 86 13.46 7.51 9.04
C ALA A 86 12.05 7.62 8.42
N TYR A 87 11.92 7.30 7.13
CA TYR A 87 10.63 7.25 6.44
C TYR A 87 9.67 6.25 7.10
N TRP A 88 10.17 5.04 7.39
CA TRP A 88 9.40 4.02 8.09
C TRP A 88 8.88 4.50 9.46
N ARG A 89 9.74 5.11 10.28
CA ARG A 89 9.31 5.65 11.58
C ARG A 89 8.24 6.73 11.44
N SER A 90 8.38 7.64 10.47
CA SER A 90 7.37 8.67 10.22
C SER A 90 6.01 8.06 9.89
N LEU A 91 5.98 7.00 9.07
CA LEU A 91 4.75 6.30 8.77
C LEU A 91 4.14 5.58 9.99
N VAL A 92 4.97 4.91 10.80
CA VAL A 92 4.50 4.22 12.01
C VAL A 92 3.88 5.18 13.02
N VAL A 93 4.40 6.42 13.12
CA VAL A 93 3.84 7.45 14.00
C VAL A 93 2.42 7.86 13.59
N LEU A 94 2.12 7.82 12.29
CA LEU A 94 0.80 8.16 11.75
C LEU A 94 -0.17 6.97 11.74
N ALA A 95 0.34 5.74 11.90
CA ALA A 95 -0.45 4.53 11.81
C ALA A 95 -1.25 4.27 13.09
N THR A 96 -2.54 3.99 12.95
CA THR A 96 -3.38 3.49 14.04
C THR A 96 -3.09 2.01 14.30
N ARG A 97 -2.69 1.25 13.28
CA ARG A 97 -2.23 -0.14 13.41
C ARG A 97 -1.08 -0.46 12.47
N ALA A 98 -0.18 -1.35 12.90
CA ALA A 98 0.91 -1.86 12.10
C ALA A 98 0.94 -3.39 12.15
N TYR A 99 0.97 -4.03 10.99
CA TYR A 99 0.98 -5.48 10.82
C TYR A 99 2.27 -5.91 10.14
N SER A 100 3.07 -6.72 10.83
CA SER A 100 4.22 -7.38 10.20
C SER A 100 3.74 -8.55 9.36
N LEU A 101 4.12 -8.57 8.08
CA LEU A 101 3.76 -9.64 7.15
C LEU A 101 4.70 -10.84 7.23
N ALA A 102 5.79 -10.73 8.01
CA ALA A 102 6.62 -11.87 8.38
C ALA A 102 5.91 -12.86 9.30
N LEU A 103 4.79 -12.46 9.92
CA LEU A 103 4.00 -13.30 10.82
C LEU A 103 2.80 -13.90 10.08
N GLY A 104 2.85 -15.22 9.86
CA GLY A 104 1.85 -15.98 9.08
C GLY A 104 0.37 -15.70 9.42
N PRO A 105 -0.05 -15.57 10.70
CA PRO A 105 -1.45 -15.30 11.03
C PRO A 105 -1.98 -13.96 10.51
N ALA A 106 -1.13 -12.93 10.47
CA ALA A 106 -1.51 -11.61 9.94
C ALA A 106 -1.76 -11.68 8.43
N VAL A 107 -0.93 -12.44 7.70
CA VAL A 107 -1.07 -12.64 6.26
C VAL A 107 -2.38 -13.34 5.91
N SER A 108 -2.81 -14.31 6.73
CA SER A 108 -4.09 -15.02 6.52
C SER A 108 -5.31 -14.11 6.74
N MET A 109 -5.26 -13.21 7.73
CA MET A 109 -6.37 -12.27 8.00
C MET A 109 -6.43 -11.11 6.99
N LEU A 110 -5.31 -10.77 6.35
CA LEU A 110 -5.18 -9.64 5.42
C LEU A 110 -5.18 -10.07 3.95
N GLY A 111 -5.54 -11.32 3.65
CA GLY A 111 -5.38 -11.93 2.33
C GLY A 111 -6.03 -11.12 1.20
N ASP A 112 -7.24 -10.61 1.42
CA ASP A 112 -7.95 -9.80 0.43
C ASP A 112 -7.22 -8.47 0.20
N VAL A 113 -6.91 -7.71 1.26
CA VAL A 113 -6.19 -6.44 1.18
C VAL A 113 -4.84 -6.60 0.46
N LEU A 114 -4.07 -7.63 0.84
CA LEU A 114 -2.78 -7.93 0.20
C LEU A 114 -2.93 -8.31 -1.28
N SER A 115 -4.04 -8.95 -1.67
CA SER A 115 -4.32 -9.27 -3.07
C SER A 115 -4.53 -8.01 -3.93
N ALA A 116 -5.15 -6.97 -3.38
CA ALA A 116 -5.28 -5.68 -4.08
C ALA A 116 -3.91 -5.02 -4.35
N HIS A 117 -3.02 -5.06 -3.36
CA HIS A 117 -1.66 -4.52 -3.50
C HIS A 117 -0.80 -5.35 -4.46
N THR A 118 -0.81 -6.67 -4.35
CA THR A 118 0.03 -7.55 -5.19
C THR A 118 -0.41 -7.56 -6.66
N GLY A 119 -1.72 -7.56 -6.93
CA GLY A 119 -2.27 -7.43 -8.28
C GLY A 119 -1.81 -6.14 -8.97
N ALA A 120 -1.73 -5.04 -8.24
CA ALA A 120 -1.14 -3.81 -8.76
C ALA A 120 0.37 -3.97 -9.02
N MET A 121 1.14 -4.51 -8.07
CA MET A 121 2.60 -4.62 -8.18
C MET A 121 3.07 -5.48 -9.38
N VAL A 122 2.28 -6.46 -9.82
CA VAL A 122 2.64 -7.39 -10.92
C VAL A 122 2.34 -6.83 -12.34
N VAL A 123 1.46 -5.84 -12.50
CA VAL A 123 0.91 -5.41 -13.81
C VAL A 123 1.87 -4.60 -14.72
N ARG A 124 3.19 -4.53 -14.47
CA ARG A 124 4.16 -3.85 -15.39
C ARG A 124 5.36 -4.71 -15.80
N SER A 125 5.11 -5.94 -16.26
CA SER A 125 6.16 -6.78 -16.90
C SER A 125 5.80 -7.34 -18.28
N ARG A 126 4.72 -6.87 -18.94
CA ARG A 126 4.42 -7.20 -20.34
C ARG A 126 3.97 -5.97 -21.13
N SER A 127 4.93 -5.17 -21.59
CA SER A 127 4.83 -4.54 -22.92
C SER A 127 6.19 -4.00 -23.36
N ALA A 128 7.00 -4.90 -23.91
CA ALA A 128 8.12 -4.58 -24.80
C ALA A 128 8.33 -5.77 -25.72
N ARG A 129 7.35 -6.03 -26.60
CA ARG A 129 7.60 -6.81 -27.81
C ARG A 129 7.51 -5.83 -28.97
N ALA A 130 8.66 -5.29 -29.35
CA ALA A 130 8.81 -4.55 -30.59
C ALA A 130 8.33 -5.45 -31.75
N PRO A 131 7.57 -4.91 -32.73
CA PRO A 131 7.36 -5.62 -33.98
C PRO A 131 8.73 -5.80 -34.66
N ARG A 132 9.08 -7.06 -34.94
CA ARG A 132 10.20 -7.37 -35.84
C ARG A 132 9.69 -7.26 -37.28
N ALA A 133 10.40 -6.42 -38.04
CA ALA A 133 10.47 -6.30 -39.50
C ALA A 133 9.17 -5.92 -40.23
#